data_AF-A0A7S0SJU5-F1
#
_entry.id   AF-A0A7S0SJU5-F1
#
_cell.length_a   1.000
_cell.length_b   1.000
_cell.length_c   1.000
_cell.angle_alpha   90.00
_cell.angle_beta   90.00
_cell.angle_gamma   90.00
#
_symmetry.space_group_name_H-M   'P 1'
#
loop_
_entity.id
_entity.type
_entity.pdbx_description
1 polymer ?
#
loop_
_entity_poly.entity_id
_entity_poly.type
_entity_poly.pdbx_seq_one_letter_code
_entity_poly.pdbx_strand_id
1 'polypeptide(L)'
;AALLTLRGEPLETVKYDPLGTFHIEAGKPGLKRYADLSKLVAEVDRFSPQGASQLAAAVPKIRTMYQALSQLPTPALRADWKVGIMIVSRYMKAMAGLGPYAPILPNPTVGLLDFLGIKDPWMRRLADLECYLLSGVDASGTVAAEFAAVFGASDDLKVSEFPRGGAEEITNALVRGLTKHGGEVRLRTHVDSVLVEGGAAV
;
A
#
# COMPACT_ATOMS: atom_id res chain seq x y z
N ALA A 1 3.13 11.64 -12.56
CA ALA A 1 2.13 12.65 -12.14
C ALA A 1 0.82 11.93 -11.84
N ALA A 2 0.10 12.34 -10.79
CA ALA A 2 -1.20 11.73 -10.45
C ALA A 2 -2.22 11.95 -11.57
N LEU A 3 -3.12 10.97 -11.78
CA LEU A 3 -4.13 10.97 -12.83
C LEU A 3 -4.89 12.30 -12.92
N LEU A 4 -5.32 12.82 -11.77
CA LEU A 4 -6.09 14.06 -11.67
C LEU A 4 -5.30 15.29 -12.15
N THR A 5 -4.01 15.38 -11.81
CA THR A 5 -3.12 16.43 -12.34
C THR A 5 -2.99 16.33 -13.86
N LEU A 6 -2.83 15.12 -14.40
CA LEU A 6 -2.73 14.90 -15.85
C LEU A 6 -4.01 15.28 -16.60
N ARG A 7 -5.17 15.27 -15.92
CA ARG A 7 -6.46 15.70 -16.48
C ARG A 7 -6.79 17.17 -16.21
N GLY A 8 -5.88 17.90 -15.57
CA GLY A 8 -6.07 19.31 -15.21
C GLY A 8 -7.07 19.53 -14.07
N GLU A 9 -7.26 18.51 -13.22
CA GLU A 9 -8.14 18.54 -12.05
C GLU A 9 -7.36 18.26 -10.76
N PRO A 10 -6.23 18.95 -10.47
CA PRO A 10 -5.43 18.67 -9.28
C PRO A 10 -6.24 18.90 -7.99
N LEU A 11 -5.93 18.13 -6.96
CA LEU A 11 -6.53 18.30 -5.63
C LEU A 11 -5.64 19.21 -4.77
N GLU A 12 -6.26 20.09 -3.99
CA GLU A 12 -5.58 20.71 -2.86
C GLU A 12 -5.50 19.70 -1.72
N THR A 13 -4.30 19.48 -1.19
CA THR A 13 -4.06 18.49 -0.12
C THR A 13 -3.31 19.10 1.05
N VAL A 14 -3.62 18.65 2.25
CA VAL A 14 -2.85 18.90 3.47
C VAL A 14 -1.88 17.73 3.68
N LYS A 15 -0.59 18.05 3.76
CA LYS A 15 0.46 17.08 4.09
C LYS A 15 0.52 16.87 5.60
N TYR A 16 0.69 15.62 6.03
CA TYR A 16 0.83 15.28 7.44
C TYR A 16 1.82 14.13 7.66
N ASP A 17 2.54 14.23 8.78
CA ASP A 17 3.43 13.22 9.37
C ASP A 17 3.59 13.62 10.87
N PRO A 18 3.38 12.74 11.85
CA PRO A 18 3.15 11.29 11.74
C PRO A 18 1.79 10.95 11.11
N LEU A 19 1.70 9.75 10.54
CA LEU A 19 0.48 9.18 9.94
C LEU A 19 -0.62 8.95 10.98
N GLY A 20 -0.23 8.77 12.24
CA GLY A 20 -1.13 8.58 13.36
C GLY A 20 -0.37 8.41 14.67
N THR A 21 -1.12 8.31 15.77
CA THR A 21 -0.60 7.95 17.09
C THR A 21 -1.29 6.69 17.56
N PHE A 22 -0.53 5.60 17.75
CA PHE A 22 -1.06 4.30 18.16
C PHE A 22 -0.93 4.13 19.68
N HIS A 23 -2.04 3.93 20.35
CA HIS A 23 -2.08 3.65 21.79
C HIS A 23 -2.05 2.14 22.03
N ILE A 24 -0.85 1.56 21.99
CA ILE A 24 -0.64 0.10 21.99
C ILE A 24 -0.57 -0.47 23.42
N GLU A 25 -0.13 0.33 24.40
CA GLU A 25 0.01 -0.07 25.80
C GLU A 25 -0.67 0.93 26.73
N ALA A 26 -1.46 0.42 27.68
CA ALA A 26 -2.13 1.24 28.68
C ALA A 26 -1.10 1.99 29.53
N GLY A 27 -1.33 3.29 29.76
CA GLY A 27 -0.45 4.13 30.59
C GLY A 27 0.87 4.55 29.94
N LYS A 28 1.16 4.11 28.71
CA LYS A 28 2.31 4.62 27.94
C LYS A 28 1.89 5.73 26.96
N PRO A 29 2.79 6.67 26.63
CA PRO A 29 2.56 7.58 25.51
C PRO A 29 2.29 6.79 24.23
N GLY A 30 1.44 7.32 23.34
CA GLY A 30 1.21 6.69 22.05
C GLY A 30 2.48 6.65 21.19
N LEU A 31 2.62 5.60 20.38
CA LEU A 31 3.64 5.48 19.35
C LEU A 31 3.27 6.40 18.18
N LYS A 32 4.18 7.29 17.78
CA LYS A 32 3.97 8.11 16.58
C LYS A 32 4.35 7.27 15.36
N ARG A 33 3.38 6.94 14.50
CA ARG A 33 3.66 6.20 13.26
C ARG A 33 4.14 7.18 12.19
N TYR A 34 5.45 7.41 12.14
CA TYR A 34 6.07 8.20 11.07
C TYR A 34 6.09 7.46 9.75
N ALA A 35 5.86 8.16 8.65
CA ALA A 35 5.96 7.59 7.31
C ALA A 35 7.39 7.08 7.00
N ASP A 36 8.40 7.85 7.42
CA ASP A 36 9.81 7.47 7.37
C ASP A 36 10.12 6.33 8.35
N LEU A 37 10.51 5.17 7.81
CA LEU A 37 10.77 3.98 8.62
C LEU A 37 11.99 4.15 9.54
N SER A 38 12.94 5.03 9.19
CA SER A 38 14.06 5.35 10.08
C SER A 38 13.59 6.06 11.35
N LYS A 39 12.58 6.94 11.25
CA LYS A 39 11.95 7.58 12.40
C LYS A 39 11.06 6.60 13.16
N LEU A 40 10.38 5.70 12.44
CA LEU A 40 9.59 4.63 13.07
C LEU A 40 10.47 3.72 13.93
N VAL A 41 11.68 3.35 13.47
CA VAL A 41 12.66 2.60 14.27
C VAL A 41 12.94 3.30 15.60
N ALA A 42 13.20 4.61 15.58
CA ALA A 42 13.44 5.39 16.80
C ALA A 42 12.20 5.43 17.73
N GLU A 43 10.99 5.48 17.16
CA GLU A 43 9.76 5.39 17.96
C GLU A 43 9.54 4.00 18.57
N VAL A 44 9.85 2.93 17.83
CA VAL A 44 9.77 1.55 18.32
C VAL A 44 10.78 1.29 19.45
N ASP A 45 11.97 1.90 19.39
CA ASP A 45 13.04 1.73 20.40
C ASP A 45 12.57 2.12 21.81
N ARG A 46 11.66 3.10 21.90
CA ARG A 46 11.03 3.54 23.16
C ARG A 46 10.17 2.47 23.84
N PHE A 47 9.76 1.44 23.10
CA PHE A 47 8.89 0.37 23.59
C PHE A 47 9.57 -0.99 23.57
N SER A 48 10.38 -1.27 22.53
CA SER A 48 11.11 -2.52 22.36
C SER A 48 12.43 -2.27 21.63
N PRO A 49 13.57 -2.16 22.36
CA PRO A 49 14.89 -2.01 21.74
C PRO A 49 15.25 -3.19 20.83
N GLN A 50 14.83 -4.41 21.20
CA GLN A 50 15.02 -5.59 20.35
C GLN A 50 14.19 -5.49 19.06
N GLY A 51 12.91 -5.09 19.17
CA GLY A 51 12.04 -4.86 18.02
C GLY A 51 12.59 -3.78 17.09
N ALA A 52 13.12 -2.69 17.65
CA ALA A 52 13.73 -1.60 16.89
C ALA A 52 14.97 -2.07 16.12
N SER A 53 15.84 -2.86 16.75
CA SER A 53 17.02 -3.43 16.09
C SER A 53 16.63 -4.35 14.92
N GLN A 54 15.62 -5.20 15.11
CA GLN A 54 15.10 -6.08 14.07
C GLN A 54 14.46 -5.28 12.92
N LEU A 55 13.65 -4.27 13.24
CA LEU A 55 13.05 -3.39 12.23
C LEU A 55 14.14 -2.63 11.46
N ALA A 56 15.16 -2.10 12.13
CA ALA A 56 16.28 -1.41 11.49
C ALA A 56 17.00 -2.31 10.46
N ALA A 57 17.19 -3.59 10.78
CA ALA A 57 17.76 -4.57 9.85
C ALA A 57 16.82 -4.90 8.68
N ALA A 58 15.49 -4.79 8.87
CA ALA A 58 14.49 -5.04 7.85
C ALA A 58 14.28 -3.86 6.89
N VAL A 59 14.43 -2.62 7.35
CA VAL A 59 14.15 -1.40 6.56
C VAL A 59 14.84 -1.38 5.19
N PRO A 60 16.15 -1.68 5.05
CA PRO A 60 16.80 -1.72 3.73
C PRO A 60 16.15 -2.73 2.78
N LYS A 61 15.76 -3.90 3.30
CA LYS A 61 15.09 -4.95 2.51
C LYS A 61 13.70 -4.52 2.06
N ILE A 62 12.94 -3.85 2.94
CA ILE A 62 11.62 -3.28 2.62
C ILE A 62 11.76 -2.24 1.50
N ARG A 63 12.75 -1.35 1.58
CA ARG A 63 13.05 -0.37 0.52
C ARG A 63 13.36 -1.05 -0.82
N THR A 64 14.18 -2.10 -0.82
CA THR A 64 14.49 -2.86 -2.04
C THR A 64 13.26 -3.55 -2.62
N MET A 65 12.45 -4.20 -1.79
CA MET A 65 11.19 -4.82 -2.23
C MET A 65 10.26 -3.79 -2.88
N TYR A 66 10.08 -2.63 -2.24
CA TYR A 66 9.24 -1.56 -2.77
C TYR A 66 9.78 -0.98 -4.09
N GLN A 67 11.10 -0.80 -4.22
CA GLN A 67 11.69 -0.31 -5.47
C GLN A 67 11.35 -1.23 -6.66
N ALA A 68 11.28 -2.54 -6.44
CA ALA A 68 10.86 -3.48 -7.47
C ALA A 68 9.34 -3.48 -7.67
N LEU A 69 8.56 -3.48 -6.58
CA LEU A 69 7.09 -3.50 -6.61
C LEU A 69 6.49 -2.24 -7.25
N SER A 70 7.07 -1.06 -7.02
CA SER A 70 6.58 0.22 -7.55
C SER A 70 6.67 0.35 -9.07
N GLN A 71 7.42 -0.56 -9.71
CA GLN A 71 7.53 -0.65 -11.16
C GLN A 71 6.51 -1.63 -11.78
N LEU A 72 5.79 -2.40 -10.96
CA LEU A 72 4.79 -3.35 -11.41
C LEU A 72 3.40 -2.68 -11.48
N PRO A 73 2.63 -2.89 -12.56
CA PRO A 73 1.28 -2.35 -12.64
C PRO A 73 0.37 -3.12 -11.68
N THR A 74 -0.57 -2.45 -11.02
CA THR A 74 -1.48 -3.08 -10.03
C THR A 74 -2.24 -4.31 -10.54
N PRO A 75 -2.71 -4.37 -11.81
CA PRO A 75 -3.32 -5.58 -12.38
C PRO A 75 -2.37 -6.79 -12.45
N ALA A 76 -1.06 -6.58 -12.42
CA ALA A 76 -0.09 -7.68 -12.40
C ALA A 76 -0.13 -8.53 -11.13
N LEU A 77 -0.73 -8.01 -10.07
CA LEU A 77 -0.90 -8.69 -8.79
C LEU A 77 -2.15 -9.59 -8.76
N ARG A 78 -3.05 -9.49 -9.76
CA ARG A 78 -4.25 -10.32 -9.92
C ARG A 78 -4.13 -11.16 -11.20
N ALA A 79 -3.38 -12.26 -11.15
CA ALA A 79 -3.05 -13.00 -12.36
C ALA A 79 -4.17 -13.97 -12.81
N ASP A 80 -4.82 -13.64 -13.92
CA ASP A 80 -5.21 -14.61 -14.95
C ASP A 80 -3.94 -15.05 -15.71
N TRP A 81 -3.80 -16.34 -16.01
CA TRP A 81 -2.62 -16.91 -16.65
C TRP A 81 -2.26 -16.28 -18.00
N LYS A 82 -3.26 -15.80 -18.78
CA LYS A 82 -3.02 -15.08 -20.05
C LYS A 82 -2.41 -13.70 -19.82
N VAL A 83 -2.81 -13.04 -18.73
CA VAL A 83 -2.24 -11.76 -18.31
C VAL A 83 -0.82 -11.99 -17.77
N GLY A 84 -0.58 -13.11 -17.08
CA GLY A 84 0.73 -13.51 -16.55
C GLY A 84 1.86 -13.52 -17.58
N ILE A 85 1.65 -14.08 -18.78
CA ILE A 85 2.67 -14.10 -19.85
C ILE A 85 2.96 -12.69 -20.37
N MET A 86 1.92 -11.86 -20.54
CA MET A 86 2.07 -10.47 -20.99
C MET A 86 2.80 -9.63 -19.93
N ILE A 87 2.48 -9.84 -18.65
CA ILE A 87 3.13 -9.17 -17.52
C ILE A 87 4.60 -9.55 -17.45
N VAL A 88 4.92 -10.85 -17.50
CA VAL A 88 6.32 -11.29 -17.43
C VAL A 88 7.11 -10.63 -18.55
N SER A 89 6.68 -10.73 -19.83
CA SER A 89 7.42 -10.14 -20.95
C SER A 89 7.63 -8.62 -20.87
N ARG A 90 6.64 -7.86 -20.37
CA ARG A 90 6.75 -6.39 -20.21
C ARG A 90 7.51 -5.95 -18.97
N TYR A 91 7.47 -6.73 -17.90
CA TYR A 91 7.99 -6.36 -16.58
C TYR A 91 9.14 -7.25 -16.11
N MET A 92 9.78 -8.02 -17.00
CA MET A 92 10.90 -8.92 -16.65
C MET A 92 12.00 -8.23 -15.83
N LYS A 93 12.34 -6.97 -16.14
CA LYS A 93 13.34 -6.20 -15.37
C LYS A 93 12.89 -5.90 -13.94
N ALA A 94 11.63 -5.50 -13.75
CA ALA A 94 11.06 -5.25 -12.43
C ALA A 94 10.93 -6.56 -11.63
N MET A 95 10.50 -7.64 -12.28
CA MET A 95 10.42 -8.98 -11.70
C MET A 95 11.81 -9.53 -11.32
N ALA A 96 12.83 -9.29 -12.14
CA ALA A 96 14.22 -9.63 -11.80
C ALA A 96 14.72 -8.85 -10.57
N GLY A 97 14.26 -7.61 -10.39
CA GLY A 97 14.53 -6.80 -9.20
C GLY A 97 13.94 -7.35 -7.91
N LEU A 98 12.92 -8.22 -7.98
CA LEU A 98 12.38 -8.91 -6.79
C LEU A 98 13.38 -9.94 -6.25
N GLY A 99 14.22 -10.53 -7.11
CA GLY A 99 15.33 -11.42 -6.74
C GLY A 99 14.97 -12.41 -5.61
N PRO A 100 15.67 -12.37 -4.46
CA PRO A 100 15.45 -13.30 -3.35
C PRO A 100 14.09 -13.13 -2.65
N TYR A 101 13.38 -12.02 -2.91
CA TYR A 101 12.08 -11.71 -2.30
C TYR A 101 10.91 -12.32 -3.09
N ALA A 102 11.10 -12.72 -4.35
CA ALA A 102 10.01 -13.25 -5.17
C ALA A 102 9.22 -14.41 -4.52
N PRO A 103 9.86 -15.38 -3.83
CA PRO A 103 9.12 -16.47 -3.19
C PRO A 103 8.34 -16.06 -1.94
N ILE A 104 8.69 -14.95 -1.28
CA ILE A 104 8.05 -14.52 -0.02
C ILE A 104 6.86 -13.59 -0.23
N LEU A 105 6.86 -12.82 -1.32
CA LEU A 105 5.84 -11.82 -1.63
C LEU A 105 4.40 -12.34 -1.79
N PRO A 106 4.14 -13.54 -2.37
CA PRO A 106 2.77 -14.06 -2.44
C PRO A 106 2.28 -14.67 -1.11
N ASN A 107 3.15 -14.83 -0.11
CA ASN A 107 2.79 -15.47 1.16
C ASN A 107 2.09 -14.48 2.10
N PRO A 108 1.45 -14.98 3.17
CA PRO A 108 1.05 -14.15 4.30
C PRO A 108 2.22 -13.35 4.90
N THR A 109 1.90 -12.16 5.41
CA THR A 109 2.87 -11.22 6.00
C THR A 109 3.60 -11.82 7.19
N VAL A 110 2.99 -12.75 7.95
CA VAL A 110 3.70 -13.49 9.00
C VAL A 110 4.94 -14.22 8.48
N GLY A 111 4.90 -14.79 7.27
CA GLY A 111 6.06 -15.39 6.62
C GLY A 111 7.10 -14.35 6.21
N LEU A 112 6.65 -13.16 5.78
CA LEU A 112 7.55 -12.03 5.52
C LEU A 112 8.28 -11.59 6.79
N LEU A 113 7.58 -11.52 7.93
CA LEU A 113 8.18 -11.20 9.22
C LEU A 113 9.26 -12.23 9.61
N ASP A 114 9.00 -13.52 9.38
CA ASP A 114 9.99 -14.58 9.59
C ASP A 114 11.23 -14.38 8.68
N PHE A 115 11.00 -14.14 7.40
CA PHE A 115 12.05 -13.91 6.41
C PHE A 115 12.90 -12.66 6.72
N LEU A 116 12.28 -11.61 7.24
CA LEU A 116 12.96 -10.38 7.66
C LEU A 116 13.68 -10.53 9.00
N GLY A 117 13.44 -11.61 9.76
CA GLY A 117 14.03 -11.84 11.07
C GLY A 117 13.31 -11.09 12.21
N ILE A 118 12.07 -10.65 11.98
CA ILE A 118 11.24 -10.01 13.01
C ILE A 118 10.64 -11.08 13.92
N LYS A 119 11.24 -11.27 15.10
CA LYS A 119 10.82 -12.27 16.11
C LYS A 119 10.31 -11.65 17.40
N ASP A 120 10.62 -10.38 17.64
CA ASP A 120 10.20 -9.66 18.83
C ASP A 120 8.66 -9.63 18.92
N PRO A 121 8.04 -10.13 20.02
CA PRO A 121 6.58 -10.18 20.14
C PRO A 121 5.92 -8.81 20.12
N TRP A 122 6.60 -7.77 20.62
CA TRP A 122 6.07 -6.42 20.59
C TRP A 122 6.01 -5.91 19.14
N MET A 123 7.09 -6.08 18.37
CA MET A 123 7.14 -5.71 16.96
C MET A 123 6.13 -6.51 16.11
N ARG A 124 5.89 -7.79 16.44
CA ARG A 124 4.87 -8.60 15.75
C ARG A 124 3.45 -8.09 16.00
N ARG A 125 3.12 -7.67 17.23
CA ARG A 125 1.82 -7.03 17.52
C ARG A 125 1.66 -5.70 16.79
N LEU A 126 2.73 -4.91 16.67
CA LEU A 126 2.71 -3.70 15.85
C LEU A 126 2.47 -4.06 14.37
N ALA A 127 3.11 -5.11 13.86
CA ALA A 127 2.88 -5.58 12.49
C ALA A 127 1.44 -6.08 12.27
N ASP A 128 0.83 -6.78 13.24
CA ASP A 128 -0.58 -7.19 13.18
C ASP A 128 -1.51 -5.98 13.15
N LEU A 129 -1.25 -4.96 13.98
CA LEU A 129 -2.02 -3.71 13.98
C LEU A 129 -1.91 -2.99 12.63
N GLU A 130 -0.70 -2.89 12.08
CA GLU A 130 -0.46 -2.26 10.78
C GLU A 130 -1.13 -3.03 9.63
N CYS A 131 -1.11 -4.37 9.68
CA CYS A 131 -1.87 -5.22 8.76
C CYS A 131 -3.38 -4.97 8.88
N TYR A 132 -3.91 -4.90 10.09
CA TYR A 132 -5.32 -4.65 10.32
C TYR A 132 -5.76 -3.27 9.79
N LEU A 133 -4.95 -2.23 10.02
CA LEU A 133 -5.21 -0.88 9.49
C LEU A 133 -5.15 -0.82 7.96
N LEU A 134 -4.35 -1.69 7.34
CA LEU A 134 -4.21 -1.79 5.89
C LEU A 134 -5.36 -2.57 5.23
N SER A 135 -5.68 -3.76 5.73
CA SER A 135 -6.50 -4.76 5.02
C SER A 135 -7.70 -5.27 5.82
N GLY A 136 -7.80 -4.92 7.11
CA GLY A 136 -8.83 -5.42 8.02
C GLY A 136 -8.53 -6.80 8.64
N VAL A 137 -7.36 -7.39 8.38
CA VAL A 137 -6.91 -8.66 8.97
C VAL A 137 -5.47 -8.57 9.49
N ASP A 138 -5.07 -9.48 10.36
CA ASP A 138 -3.71 -9.51 10.93
C ASP A 138 -2.64 -9.96 9.91
N ALA A 139 -1.39 -10.15 10.36
CA ALA A 139 -0.29 -10.54 9.49
C ALA A 139 -0.45 -11.95 8.88
N SER A 140 -1.29 -12.82 9.45
CA SER A 140 -1.59 -14.13 8.89
C SER A 140 -2.56 -14.08 7.70
N GLY A 141 -3.37 -13.02 7.61
CA GLY A 141 -4.33 -12.78 6.53
C GLY A 141 -3.89 -11.79 5.46
N THR A 142 -2.91 -10.92 5.75
CA THR A 142 -2.44 -9.88 4.82
C THR A 142 -1.33 -10.40 3.90
N VAL A 143 -1.41 -10.13 2.60
CA VAL A 143 -0.40 -10.58 1.62
C VAL A 143 0.90 -9.76 1.78
N ALA A 144 2.05 -10.43 1.82
CA ALA A 144 3.35 -9.81 2.02
C ALA A 144 3.69 -8.73 0.97
N ALA A 145 3.28 -8.92 -0.28
CA ALA A 145 3.42 -7.92 -1.33
C ALA A 145 2.66 -6.62 -1.03
N GLU A 146 1.45 -6.71 -0.48
CA GLU A 146 0.65 -5.54 -0.11
C GLU A 146 1.30 -4.80 1.04
N PHE A 147 1.74 -5.53 2.08
CA PHE A 147 2.45 -4.96 3.21
C PHE A 147 3.73 -4.24 2.75
N ALA A 148 4.60 -4.91 1.98
CA ALA A 148 5.84 -4.34 1.49
C ALA A 148 5.61 -3.14 0.57
N ALA A 149 4.57 -3.17 -0.28
CA ALA A 149 4.21 -2.06 -1.15
C ALA A 149 3.75 -0.83 -0.35
N VAL A 150 2.84 -1.00 0.62
CA VAL A 150 2.30 0.13 1.39
C VAL A 150 3.33 0.70 2.37
N PHE A 151 4.06 -0.14 3.09
CA PHE A 151 5.11 0.34 4.00
C PHE A 151 6.25 1.02 3.24
N GLY A 152 6.65 0.45 2.10
CA GLY A 152 7.68 1.05 1.25
C GLY A 152 7.22 2.34 0.59
N ALA A 153 5.98 2.43 0.12
CA ALA A 153 5.41 3.66 -0.42
C ALA A 153 5.34 4.75 0.64
N SER A 154 4.92 4.40 1.86
CA SER A 154 4.95 5.29 3.00
C SER A 154 6.36 5.81 3.29
N ASP A 155 7.37 4.93 3.26
CA ASP A 155 8.77 5.34 3.44
C ASP A 155 9.27 6.23 2.31
N ASP A 156 8.94 5.91 1.06
CA ASP A 156 9.42 6.64 -0.13
C ASP A 156 8.81 8.04 -0.23
N LEU A 157 7.50 8.15 0.03
CA LEU A 157 6.77 9.42 -0.01
C LEU A 157 7.06 10.33 1.21
N LYS A 158 7.51 9.76 2.33
CA LYS A 158 7.89 10.44 3.59
C LYS A 158 6.79 11.23 4.30
N VAL A 159 5.66 11.48 3.66
CA VAL A 159 4.46 12.13 4.21
C VAL A 159 3.22 11.50 3.59
N SER A 160 2.08 11.65 4.26
CA SER A 160 0.78 11.37 3.66
C SER A 160 0.06 12.68 3.33
N GLU A 161 -0.91 12.60 2.42
CA GLU A 161 -1.69 13.72 1.94
C GLU A 161 -3.17 13.43 2.14
N PHE A 162 -3.91 14.42 2.64
CA PHE A 162 -5.36 14.35 2.77
C PHE A 162 -6.00 15.49 1.96
N PRO A 163 -7.00 15.24 1.11
CA PRO A 163 -7.65 16.31 0.36
C PRO A 163 -8.30 17.33 1.30
N ARG A 164 -8.06 18.63 1.06
CA ARG A 164 -8.82 19.67 1.76
C ARG A 164 -10.27 19.57 1.32
N GLY A 165 -11.20 19.38 2.26
CA GLY A 165 -12.61 19.08 1.96
C GLY A 165 -12.96 17.59 2.04
N GLY A 166 -11.96 16.71 2.23
CA GLY A 166 -12.17 15.28 2.46
C GLY A 166 -12.30 14.46 1.18
N ALA A 167 -12.67 13.19 1.33
CA ALA A 167 -12.71 12.23 0.23
C ALA A 167 -13.67 12.62 -0.91
N GLU A 168 -14.68 13.44 -0.61
CA GLU A 168 -15.63 13.97 -1.61
C GLU A 168 -14.92 14.76 -2.71
N GLU A 169 -13.82 15.46 -2.40
CA GLU A 169 -13.09 16.22 -3.41
C GLU A 169 -12.44 15.34 -4.48
N ILE A 170 -12.06 14.11 -4.13
CA ILE A 170 -11.59 13.12 -5.11
C ILE A 170 -12.72 12.81 -6.11
N THR A 171 -13.92 12.55 -5.60
CA THR A 171 -15.11 12.30 -6.42
C THR A 171 -15.46 13.51 -7.28
N ASN A 172 -15.47 14.72 -6.70
CA ASN A 172 -15.74 15.96 -7.44
C ASN A 172 -14.75 16.18 -8.59
N ALA A 173 -13.46 15.98 -8.35
CA ALA A 173 -12.44 16.08 -9.40
C ALA A 173 -12.61 15.04 -10.51
N LEU A 174 -12.98 13.81 -10.17
CA LEU A 174 -13.30 12.77 -11.16
C LEU A 174 -14.52 13.13 -12.01
N VAL A 175 -15.59 13.65 -11.40
CA VAL A 175 -16.80 14.09 -12.11
C VAL A 175 -16.47 15.23 -13.07
N ARG A 176 -15.73 16.25 -12.62
CA ARG A 176 -15.30 17.37 -13.49
C ARG A 176 -14.43 16.88 -14.64
N GLY A 177 -13.45 16.02 -14.35
CA GLY A 177 -12.58 15.43 -15.37
C GLY A 177 -13.36 14.61 -16.41
N LEU A 178 -14.34 13.81 -15.98
CA LEU A 178 -15.19 13.01 -16.87
C LEU A 178 -16.07 13.90 -17.76
N THR A 179 -16.79 14.85 -17.16
CA THR A 179 -17.74 15.74 -17.85
C THR A 179 -17.05 16.69 -18.82
N LYS A 180 -15.87 17.20 -18.49
CA LYS A 180 -15.00 17.98 -19.40
C LYS A 180 -14.65 17.25 -20.69
N HIS A 181 -14.64 15.92 -20.66
CA HIS A 181 -14.38 15.07 -21.82
C HIS A 181 -15.66 14.47 -22.43
N GLY A 182 -16.83 15.05 -22.14
CA GLY A 182 -18.12 14.66 -22.72
C GLY A 182 -18.75 13.41 -22.08
N GLY A 183 -18.20 12.91 -20.98
CA GLY A 183 -18.80 11.82 -20.22
C GLY A 183 -19.94 12.30 -19.32
N GLU A 184 -20.79 11.38 -18.88
CA GLU A 184 -21.94 11.65 -18.01
C GLU A 184 -21.90 10.79 -16.74
N VAL A 185 -22.43 11.33 -15.64
CA VAL A 185 -22.66 10.58 -14.39
C VAL A 185 -24.15 10.51 -14.14
N ARG A 186 -24.67 9.30 -14.01
CA ARG A 186 -26.09 9.03 -13.76
C ARG A 186 -26.24 8.35 -12.40
N LEU A 187 -26.87 9.05 -11.46
CA LEU A 187 -27.13 8.55 -10.11
C LEU A 187 -28.50 7.87 -10.05
N ARG A 188 -28.69 6.96 -9.09
CA ARG A 188 -29.93 6.19 -8.91
C ARG A 188 -30.30 5.32 -10.13
N THR A 189 -29.30 4.95 -10.93
CA THR A 189 -29.48 4.11 -12.12
C THR A 189 -28.92 2.72 -11.83
N HIS A 190 -29.73 1.84 -11.26
CA HIS A 190 -29.33 0.45 -11.00
C HIS A 190 -29.08 -0.28 -12.32
N VAL A 191 -27.96 -1.00 -12.43
CA VAL A 191 -27.67 -1.87 -13.56
C VAL A 191 -28.36 -3.21 -13.32
N ASP A 192 -29.37 -3.53 -14.12
CA ASP A 192 -30.15 -4.77 -14.01
C ASP A 192 -29.41 -5.98 -14.62
N SER A 193 -28.79 -5.78 -15.79
CA SER A 193 -28.05 -6.82 -16.49
C SER A 193 -26.90 -6.24 -17.32
N VAL A 194 -25.89 -7.07 -17.58
CA VAL A 194 -24.82 -6.81 -18.56
C VAL A 194 -25.09 -7.69 -19.76
N LEU A 195 -25.34 -7.10 -20.92
CA LEU A 195 -25.61 -7.84 -22.15
C LEU A 195 -24.30 -8.38 -22.74
N VAL A 196 -24.31 -9.64 -23.16
CA VAL A 196 -23.15 -10.29 -23.76
C VAL A 196 -23.56 -11.02 -25.03
N GLU A 197 -22.94 -10.65 -26.15
CA GLU A 197 -23.17 -11.27 -27.45
C GLU A 197 -21.82 -11.73 -28.03
N GLY A 198 -21.76 -12.95 -28.56
CA GLY A 198 -20.52 -13.49 -29.15
C GLY A 198 -19.32 -13.54 -28.18
N GLY A 199 -19.56 -13.51 -26.87
CA GLY A 199 -18.51 -13.50 -25.83
C GLY A 199 -17.95 -12.11 -25.49
N ALA A 200 -18.56 -11.03 -25.96
CA ALA A 200 -18.21 -9.65 -25.61
C ALA A 200 -19.40 -8.88 -25.02
N ALA A 201 -19.12 -7.95 -24.10
CA ALA A 201 -20.14 -7.04 -23.58
C ALA A 201 -20.60 -6.07 -24.69
N VAL A 202 -21.90 -5.83 -24.78
CA VAL A 202 -22.55 -4.92 -25.76
C VAL A 202 -23.45 -3.89 -25.09
#